data_AF-E5S6P3-F1
#
_entry.id   AF-E5S6P3-F1
#
_cell.length_a   1.000
_cell.length_b   1.000
_cell.length_c   1.000
_cell.angle_alpha   90.00
_cell.angle_beta   90.00
_cell.angle_gamma   90.00
#
_symmetry.space_group_name_H-M   'P 1'
#
loop_
_entity.id
_entity.type
_entity.pdbx_description
1 polymer ?
#
loop_
_entity_poly.entity_id
_entity_poly.type
_entity_poly.pdbx_seq_one_letter_code
_entity_poly.pdbx_strand_id
1 'polypeptide(L)'
;MVHKPKSWMENWDDITPGKLVFPPDSKKYFDKETNEAMIRNLQPRPVDLRFTQCNRTKECYTYYINYHRCMNLKGNSEDCKLFKALYEDICPQTTIEKWDRWVAEGRYPNNLKY
;
A
#
# COMPACT_ATOMS: atom_id res chain seq x y z
N MET A 1 -8.60 -38.02 26.28
CA MET A 1 -8.33 -36.62 26.63
C MET A 1 -9.43 -35.79 25.99
N VAL A 2 -10.31 -35.16 26.78
CA VAL A 2 -11.43 -34.38 26.24
C VAL A 2 -10.87 -33.05 25.75
N HIS A 3 -10.86 -32.81 24.44
CA HIS A 3 -10.56 -31.50 23.89
C HIS A 3 -11.69 -30.55 24.30
N LYS A 4 -11.44 -29.64 25.24
CA LYS A 4 -12.38 -28.55 25.51
C LYS A 4 -12.55 -27.74 24.22
N PRO A 5 -13.78 -27.43 23.79
CA PRO A 5 -13.98 -26.49 22.69
C PRO A 5 -13.37 -25.14 23.12
N LYS A 6 -12.52 -24.55 22.28
CA LYS A 6 -11.92 -23.24 22.55
C LYS A 6 -13.04 -22.24 22.83
N SER A 7 -13.01 -21.57 23.99
CA SER A 7 -13.98 -20.51 24.25
C SER A 7 -13.64 -19.27 23.44
N TRP A 8 -14.66 -18.48 23.10
CA TRP A 8 -14.49 -17.25 22.34
C TRP A 8 -13.69 -16.23 23.16
N MET A 9 -12.67 -15.63 22.54
CA MET A 9 -11.76 -14.62 23.11
C MET A 9 -10.73 -15.12 24.17
N GLU A 10 -10.21 -16.34 24.04
CA GLU A 10 -9.06 -16.75 24.87
C GLU A 10 -7.73 -16.14 24.42
N ASN A 11 -7.57 -15.85 23.12
CA ASN A 11 -6.38 -15.22 22.56
C ASN A 11 -6.74 -14.17 21.49
N TRP A 12 -6.05 -13.03 21.52
CA TRP A 12 -6.15 -11.99 20.50
C TRP A 12 -5.74 -12.48 19.11
N ASP A 13 -4.88 -13.49 19.01
CA ASP A 13 -4.46 -14.06 17.72
C ASP A 13 -5.61 -14.76 16.96
N ASP A 14 -6.62 -15.27 17.68
CA ASP A 14 -7.79 -15.93 17.08
C ASP A 14 -8.77 -14.90 16.47
N ILE A 15 -8.72 -13.64 16.93
CA ILE A 15 -9.62 -12.54 16.50
C ILE A 15 -8.95 -11.67 15.45
N THR A 16 -7.66 -11.40 15.62
CA THR A 16 -6.85 -10.54 14.75
C THR A 16 -5.63 -11.31 14.21
N PRO A 17 -5.82 -12.31 13.34
CA PRO A 17 -4.72 -13.11 12.83
C PRO A 17 -3.77 -12.24 12.01
N GLY A 18 -2.59 -11.95 12.57
CA GLY A 18 -1.50 -11.21 11.91
C GLY A 18 -1.82 -9.77 11.52
N LYS A 19 -2.94 -9.19 11.98
CA LYS A 19 -3.33 -7.81 11.63
C LYS A 19 -2.63 -6.76 12.50
N LEU A 20 -2.25 -7.13 13.71
CA LEU A 20 -1.65 -6.22 14.68
C LEU A 20 -0.19 -6.60 14.92
N VAL A 21 0.67 -5.59 15.04
CA VAL A 21 2.09 -5.77 15.35
C VAL A 21 2.29 -6.26 16.79
N PHE A 22 1.39 -5.86 17.69
CA PHE A 22 1.35 -6.30 19.08
C PHE A 22 -0.09 -6.62 19.49
N PRO A 23 -0.31 -7.43 20.54
CA PRO A 23 -1.65 -7.62 21.11
C PRO A 23 -2.25 -6.28 21.57
N PRO A 24 -3.57 -6.05 21.41
CA PRO A 24 -4.24 -4.81 21.81
C PRO A 24 -3.95 -4.36 23.25
N ASP A 25 -3.87 -5.31 24.18
CA ASP A 25 -3.64 -5.03 25.60
C ASP A 25 -2.16 -4.82 25.96
N SER A 26 -1.26 -4.84 24.97
CA SER A 26 0.16 -4.70 25.23
C SER A 26 0.53 -3.25 25.59
N LYS A 27 1.26 -3.08 26.69
CA LYS A 27 1.84 -1.78 27.08
C LYS A 27 2.78 -1.19 26.02
N LYS A 28 3.24 -2.01 25.05
CA LYS A 28 4.15 -1.62 23.96
C LYS A 28 3.61 -0.51 23.07
N TYR A 29 2.28 -0.35 22.96
CA TYR A 29 1.68 0.76 22.24
C TYR A 29 1.92 2.13 22.90
N PHE A 30 2.14 2.15 24.21
CA PHE A 30 2.33 3.36 25.00
C PHE A 30 3.80 3.62 25.37
N ASP A 31 4.70 2.74 24.95
CA ASP A 31 6.12 2.91 25.19
C ASP A 31 6.73 3.91 24.20
N LYS A 32 7.59 4.80 24.70
CA LYS A 32 8.16 5.89 23.88
C LYS A 32 9.20 5.35 22.89
N GLU A 33 10.04 4.42 23.32
CA GLU A 33 11.14 3.89 22.49
C GLU A 33 10.61 3.07 21.33
N THR A 34 9.58 2.24 21.57
CA THR A 34 8.90 1.47 20.52
C THR A 34 8.24 2.40 19.50
N ASN A 35 7.55 3.45 19.95
CA ASN A 35 6.89 4.41 19.08
C ASN A 35 7.89 5.21 18.23
N GLU A 36 8.99 5.67 18.81
CA GLU A 36 10.06 6.34 18.07
C GLU A 36 10.72 5.42 17.04
N ALA A 37 10.96 4.15 17.40
CA ALA A 37 11.51 3.16 16.47
C ALA A 37 10.55 2.89 15.29
N MET A 38 9.24 2.82 15.55
CA MET A 38 8.23 2.69 14.49
C MET A 38 8.23 3.91 13.57
N ILE A 39 8.23 5.12 14.12
CA ILE A 39 8.22 6.36 13.34
C ILE A 39 9.46 6.46 12.43
N ARG A 40 10.64 6.06 12.91
CA ARG A 40 11.87 6.06 12.10
C ARG A 40 11.81 5.11 10.90
N ASN A 41 11.04 4.03 11.01
CA ASN A 41 10.88 3.05 9.94
C ASN A 41 9.76 3.42 8.95
N LEU A 42 8.92 4.42 9.26
CA LEU A 42 7.93 4.92 8.33
C LEU A 42 8.63 5.63 7.17
N GLN A 43 8.28 5.23 5.95
CA GLN A 43 8.73 5.87 4.72
C GLN A 43 7.52 6.57 4.09
N PRO A 44 7.20 7.81 4.50
CA PRO A 44 6.09 8.54 3.93
C PRO A 44 6.40 8.92 2.48
N ARG A 45 5.39 8.85 1.63
CA ARG A 45 5.48 9.39 0.27
C ARG A 45 5.79 10.90 0.32
N PRO A 46 6.68 11.41 -0.56
CA PRO A 46 6.93 12.85 -0.69
C PRO A 46 5.70 13.60 -1.21
N VAL A 47 5.56 14.87 -0.81
CA VAL A 47 4.50 15.75 -1.32
C VAL A 47 4.87 16.25 -2.72
N ASP A 48 4.05 15.89 -3.71
CA ASP A 48 4.20 16.40 -5.08
C ASP A 48 3.51 17.76 -5.24
N LEU A 49 4.32 18.81 -5.41
CA LEU A 49 3.85 20.19 -5.56
C LEU A 49 3.01 20.42 -6.83
N ARG A 50 3.01 19.49 -7.81
CA ARG A 50 2.12 19.55 -8.98
C ARG A 50 0.67 19.28 -8.60
N PHE A 51 0.43 18.62 -7.47
CA PHE A 51 -0.88 18.21 -6.99
C PHE A 51 -1.12 18.79 -5.59
N THR A 52 -1.45 20.09 -5.53
CA THR A 52 -1.72 20.80 -4.26
C THR A 52 -3.15 20.63 -3.76
N GLN A 53 -4.07 20.22 -4.63
CA GLN A 53 -5.47 20.00 -4.27
C GLN A 53 -5.67 18.84 -3.28
N CYS A 54 -6.72 18.91 -2.47
CA CYS A 54 -7.11 17.82 -1.56
C CYS A 54 -7.45 16.53 -2.31
N ASN A 55 -8.02 16.64 -3.52
CA ASN A 55 -8.37 15.48 -4.32
C ASN A 55 -7.14 14.90 -5.05
N ARG A 56 -6.68 13.73 -4.60
CA ARG A 56 -5.48 13.05 -5.10
C ARG A 56 -5.71 12.11 -6.31
N THR A 57 -6.90 12.09 -6.91
CA THR A 57 -7.19 11.19 -8.05
C THR A 57 -6.26 11.42 -9.25
N LYS A 58 -5.90 12.68 -9.55
CA LYS A 58 -4.96 13.00 -10.66
C LYS A 58 -3.54 12.52 -10.38
N GLU A 59 -3.11 12.58 -9.12
CA GLU A 59 -1.79 12.10 -8.69
C GLU A 59 -1.71 10.58 -8.84
N CYS A 60 -2.70 9.86 -8.32
CA CYS A 60 -2.88 8.41 -8.50
C CYS A 60 -2.76 8.00 -9.99
N TYR A 61 -3.59 8.60 -10.84
CA TYR A 61 -3.62 8.30 -12.27
C TYR A 61 -2.28 8.58 -12.95
N THR A 62 -1.63 9.69 -12.61
CA THR A 62 -0.34 10.08 -13.19
C THR A 62 0.76 9.10 -12.81
N TYR A 63 0.84 8.67 -11.54
CA TYR A 63 1.86 7.71 -11.11
C TYR A 63 1.66 6.31 -11.68
N TYR A 64 0.42 5.85 -11.80
CA TYR A 64 0.13 4.57 -12.47
C TYR A 64 0.64 4.56 -13.93
N ILE A 65 0.33 5.62 -14.68
CA ILE A 65 0.80 5.76 -16.06
C ILE A 65 2.33 5.84 -16.12
N ASN A 66 2.96 6.61 -15.23
CA ASN A 66 4.41 6.74 -15.20
C ASN A 66 5.11 5.42 -14.90
N TYR A 67 4.55 4.58 -14.02
CA TYR A 67 5.06 3.23 -13.78
C TYR A 67 5.08 2.40 -15.06
N HIS A 68 3.94 2.29 -15.74
CA HIS A 68 3.85 1.49 -16.98
C HIS A 68 4.74 2.04 -18.10
N ARG A 69 4.85 3.36 -18.24
CA ARG A 69 5.78 4.00 -19.19
C ARG A 69 7.24 3.73 -18.83
N CYS A 70 7.58 3.82 -17.55
CA CYS A 70 8.93 3.53 -17.04
C CYS A 70 9.32 2.08 -17.33
N MET A 71 8.42 1.13 -17.06
CA MET A 71 8.63 -0.28 -17.34
C MET A 71 8.86 -0.56 -18.83
N ASN A 72 8.16 0.15 -19.71
CA ASN A 72 8.33 -0.01 -21.16
C ASN A 72 9.65 0.60 -21.68
N LEU A 73 10.07 1.75 -21.15
CA LEU A 73 11.26 2.48 -21.62
C LEU A 73 12.58 1.98 -20.98
N LYS A 74 12.57 1.77 -19.67
CA LYS A 74 13.76 1.48 -18.86
C LYS A 74 13.80 0.05 -18.31
N GLY A 75 12.71 -0.71 -18.42
CA GLY A 75 12.60 -2.03 -17.79
C GLY A 75 12.52 -1.94 -16.26
N ASN A 76 13.03 -2.96 -15.55
CA ASN A 76 12.97 -3.05 -14.08
C ASN A 76 14.07 -2.21 -13.39
N SER A 77 14.04 -0.89 -13.58
CA SER A 77 14.92 0.07 -12.90
C SER A 77 14.40 0.46 -11.51
N GLU A 78 15.29 0.94 -10.64
CA GLU A 78 14.92 1.49 -9.31
C GLU A 78 13.94 2.66 -9.43
N ASP A 79 14.07 3.49 -10.46
CA ASP A 79 13.13 4.59 -10.76
C ASP A 79 11.69 4.08 -10.93
N CYS A 80 11.51 2.90 -11.52
CA CYS A 80 10.18 2.35 -11.74
C CYS A 80 9.58 1.79 -10.44
N LYS A 81 10.42 1.26 -9.53
CA LYS A 81 10.00 0.83 -8.19
C LYS A 81 9.48 2.00 -7.36
N LEU A 82 10.06 3.19 -7.52
CA LEU A 82 9.55 4.41 -6.89
C LEU A 82 8.11 4.68 -7.33
N PHE A 83 7.83 4.73 -8.64
CA PHE A 83 6.46 4.97 -9.12
C PHE A 83 5.48 3.91 -8.65
N LYS A 84 5.94 2.65 -8.53
CA LYS A 84 5.14 1.55 -7.97
C LYS A 84 4.70 1.83 -6.54
N ALA A 85 5.65 2.13 -5.65
CA ALA A 85 5.35 2.45 -4.26
C ALA A 85 4.43 3.68 -4.14
N LEU A 86 4.63 4.70 -4.99
CA LEU A 86 3.82 5.92 -4.96
C LEU A 86 2.36 5.70 -5.35
N TYR A 87 2.08 4.92 -6.40
CA TYR A 87 0.68 4.68 -6.80
C TYR A 87 0.00 3.68 -5.85
N GLU A 88 0.71 2.68 -5.33
CA GLU A 88 0.16 1.72 -4.36
C GLU A 88 -0.25 2.39 -3.04
N ASP A 89 0.49 3.42 -2.60
CA ASP A 89 0.16 4.19 -1.39
C ASP A 89 -1.08 5.09 -1.57
N ILE A 90 -1.25 5.68 -2.76
CA ILE A 90 -2.26 6.73 -2.97
C ILE A 90 -3.57 6.23 -3.60
N CYS A 91 -3.49 5.18 -4.42
CA CYS A 91 -4.63 4.72 -5.21
C CYS A 91 -5.49 3.72 -4.43
N PRO A 92 -6.83 3.80 -4.54
CA PRO A 92 -7.69 2.74 -4.05
C PRO A 92 -7.39 1.41 -4.77
N GLN A 93 -7.25 0.32 -4.03
CA GLN A 93 -6.92 -1.00 -4.58
C GLN A 93 -7.89 -1.45 -5.68
N THR A 94 -9.20 -1.19 -5.51
CA THR A 94 -10.24 -1.50 -6.51
C THR A 94 -10.03 -0.80 -7.85
N THR A 95 -9.39 0.36 -7.84
CA THR A 95 -9.09 1.14 -9.06
C THR A 95 -7.88 0.54 -9.77
N ILE A 96 -6.84 0.15 -9.02
CA ILE A 96 -5.65 -0.54 -9.56
C ILE A 96 -6.08 -1.84 -10.24
N GLU A 97 -6.82 -2.71 -9.55
CA GLU A 97 -7.27 -4.00 -10.09
C GLU A 97 -8.08 -3.84 -11.38
N LYS A 98 -8.94 -2.81 -11.44
CA LYS A 98 -9.72 -2.49 -12.63
C LYS A 98 -8.83 -2.02 -13.79
N TRP A 99 -7.87 -1.15 -13.52
CA TRP A 99 -6.92 -0.68 -14.53
C TRP A 99 -6.02 -1.79 -15.02
N ASP A 100 -5.51 -2.64 -14.14
CA ASP A 100 -4.66 -3.79 -14.49
C ASP A 100 -5.41 -4.76 -15.40
N ARG A 101 -6.69 -5.02 -15.12
CA ARG A 101 -7.56 -5.78 -16.02
C ARG A 101 -7.67 -5.12 -17.40
N TRP A 102 -7.89 -3.81 -17.47
CA TRP A 102 -7.97 -3.09 -18.75
C TRP A 102 -6.65 -3.09 -19.51
N VAL A 103 -5.52 -3.04 -18.82
CA VAL A 103 -4.18 -3.15 -19.41
C VAL A 103 -3.97 -4.56 -19.98
N ALA A 104 -4.34 -5.60 -19.23
CA ALA A 104 -4.27 -6.99 -19.70
C ALA A 104 -5.19 -7.25 -20.93
N GLU A 105 -6.38 -6.64 -20.95
CA GLU A 105 -7.30 -6.68 -22.09
C GLU A 105 -6.86 -5.78 -23.27
N GLY A 106 -5.84 -4.93 -23.09
CA GLY A 106 -5.41 -3.97 -24.11
C GLY A 106 -6.41 -2.84 -24.40
N ARG A 107 -7.34 -2.56 -23.47
CA ARG A 107 -8.39 -1.53 -23.60
C ARG A 107 -8.15 -0.28 -22.74
N TYR A 108 -6.96 -0.12 -22.18
CA TYR A 108 -6.65 1.06 -21.37
C TYR A 108 -6.71 2.33 -22.25
N PRO A 109 -7.43 3.40 -21.83
CA PRO A 109 -7.73 4.54 -22.70
C PRO A 109 -6.53 5.44 -23.00
N ASN A 110 -5.48 5.39 -22.17
CA ASN A 110 -4.31 6.25 -22.33
C ASN A 110 -3.13 5.50 -22.97
N ASN A 111 -2.24 6.24 -23.62
CA ASN A 111 -1.05 5.66 -24.19
C ASN A 111 -0.02 5.29 -23.09
N LEU A 112 0.21 3.98 -22.95
CA LEU A 112 1.23 3.40 -22.08
C LEU A 112 2.53 3.08 -22.81
N LYS A 113 2.52 3.03 -24.15
CA LYS A 113 3.68 2.72 -24.98
C LYS A 113 4.31 4.04 -25.47
N TYR A 114 5.54 4.33 -25.04
CA TYR A 114 6.37 5.35 -25.67
C TYR A 114 7.46 4.67 -26.48
#